data_AF-A0AAP9E6W6-F1
#
_entry.id   AF-A0AAP9E6W6-F1
#
_cell.length_a   1.000
_cell.length_b   1.000
_cell.length_c   1.000
_cell.angle_alpha   90.00
_cell.angle_beta   90.00
_cell.angle_gamma   90.00
#
_symmetry.space_group_name_H-M   'P 1'
#
loop_
_entity.id
_entity.type
_entity.pdbx_description
1 polymer ?
#
loop_
_entity_poly.entity_id
_entity_poly.type
_entity_poly.pdbx_seq_one_letter_code
_entity_poly.pdbx_strand_id
1 'polypeptide(L)'
;MNAVQSTALPLVPDCGGLIRTIAFALPAAFFADNGPADTVSPLIPIGNLLSALPADIAAAIVVDRACLALARSWLDGLPTHCPTELIPLAGNDSVSHPWLQDMLHVRRNDRDGYASAEFVLAAEKAVGVSLAEHLGAATRYSDVALAGGNQLVGPDFRLVGHSSLQDDSGIGRNAAIPSQRWRKVEALDGRSVFSFGYRPEDLGTIPASLTPSATPICGAEIADERMHQCGFHVDQFVSVTGLKSGGRPLLLVADPVAHGGCNARAATDLKRKLDASALSLVRQGFAIERNPIPVSPAIDTNKCLPRLYNNVLLENVTRSGQKRPFVWIPHFGDREALEEFDAMNRKIWDRFGFQAIGVAGWSHLSSRNGALRCATKIINRGPDTRL
;
A
#
# COMPACT_ATOMS: atom_id res chain seq x y z
N MET A 1 22.98 4.57 -35.44
CA MET A 1 22.70 3.46 -34.52
C MET A 1 21.57 3.92 -33.61
N ASN A 2 20.34 3.49 -33.90
CA ASN A 2 19.18 3.86 -33.10
C ASN A 2 19.31 3.16 -31.75
N ALA A 3 19.45 3.94 -30.68
CA ALA A 3 19.33 3.43 -29.32
C ALA A 3 17.92 2.84 -29.20
N VAL A 4 17.85 1.51 -29.06
CA VAL A 4 16.62 0.86 -28.63
C VAL A 4 16.26 1.48 -27.29
N GLN A 5 15.24 2.33 -27.26
CA GLN A 5 14.62 2.78 -26.03
C GLN A 5 14.20 1.52 -25.28
N SER A 6 14.99 1.11 -24.29
CA SER A 6 14.61 0.08 -23.34
C SER A 6 13.39 0.62 -22.60
N THR A 7 12.19 0.25 -23.05
CA THR A 7 10.95 0.52 -22.32
C THR A 7 11.11 -0.05 -20.92
N ALA A 8 11.02 0.80 -19.90
CA ALA A 8 11.12 0.37 -18.51
C ALA A 8 10.10 -0.74 -18.25
N LEU A 9 10.52 -1.81 -17.57
CA LEU A 9 9.60 -2.88 -17.18
C LEU A 9 8.57 -2.30 -16.19
N PRO A 10 7.28 -2.60 -16.36
CA PRO A 10 6.25 -2.03 -15.50
C PRO A 10 6.30 -2.67 -14.12
N LEU A 11 6.18 -1.84 -13.08
CA LEU A 11 5.85 -2.19 -11.72
C LEU A 11 4.58 -3.04 -11.66
N VAL A 12 4.60 -4.01 -10.75
CA VAL A 12 3.44 -4.81 -10.39
C VAL A 12 2.34 -3.89 -9.83
N PRO A 13 1.12 -3.91 -10.39
CA PRO A 13 0.05 -3.03 -9.95
C PRO A 13 -0.54 -3.46 -8.60
N ASP A 14 -1.16 -2.51 -7.89
CA ASP A 14 -1.87 -2.74 -6.63
C ASP A 14 -3.27 -3.36 -6.84
N CYS A 15 -3.76 -3.36 -8.08
CA CYS A 15 -5.03 -3.93 -8.50
C CYS A 15 -4.85 -4.76 -9.78
N GLY A 16 -5.89 -5.48 -10.20
CA GLY A 16 -5.96 -6.18 -11.49
C GLY A 16 -6.03 -7.70 -11.35
N GLY A 17 -5.13 -8.42 -12.01
CA GLY A 17 -5.12 -9.88 -12.03
C GLY A 17 -4.96 -10.54 -10.65
N LEU A 18 -5.18 -11.85 -10.63
CA LEU A 18 -5.07 -12.68 -9.44
C LEU A 18 -3.68 -12.59 -8.82
N ILE A 19 -3.59 -12.37 -7.52
CA ILE A 19 -2.35 -12.46 -6.76
C ILE A 19 -1.89 -13.92 -6.80
N ARG A 20 -0.62 -14.12 -7.15
CA ARG A 20 0.04 -15.45 -7.21
C ARG A 20 1.09 -15.61 -6.13
N THR A 21 1.83 -14.54 -5.86
CA THR A 21 2.89 -14.56 -4.86
C THR A 21 2.87 -13.28 -4.06
N ILE A 22 2.90 -13.43 -2.75
CA ILE A 22 2.98 -12.35 -1.77
C ILE A 22 4.16 -12.61 -0.84
N ALA A 23 4.82 -11.55 -0.40
CA ALA A 23 5.93 -11.63 0.51
C ALA A 23 5.69 -10.82 1.79
N PHE A 24 6.38 -11.24 2.86
CA PHE A 24 6.39 -10.64 4.19
C PHE A 24 7.82 -10.55 4.70
N ALA A 25 8.05 -9.65 5.67
CA ALA A 25 9.28 -9.63 6.44
C ALA A 25 8.93 -9.56 7.93
N LEU A 26 9.49 -10.47 8.75
CA LEU A 26 9.20 -10.54 10.18
C LEU A 26 10.48 -10.26 10.98
N PRO A 27 10.55 -9.10 11.68
CA PRO A 27 11.64 -8.79 12.60
C PRO A 27 11.76 -9.83 13.72
N ALA A 28 12.98 -10.13 14.18
CA ALA A 28 13.19 -10.98 15.37
C ALA A 28 12.37 -10.53 16.58
N ALA A 29 12.18 -9.21 16.77
CA ALA A 29 11.40 -8.64 17.86
C ALA A 29 9.93 -9.09 17.88
N PHE A 30 9.39 -9.63 16.79
CA PHE A 30 8.02 -10.18 16.77
C PHE A 30 7.90 -11.53 17.47
N PHE A 31 9.02 -12.22 17.66
CA PHE A 31 9.10 -13.53 18.32
C PHE A 31 9.65 -13.45 19.75
N ALA A 32 9.88 -12.24 20.27
CA ALA A 32 10.31 -12.07 21.64
C ALA A 32 9.19 -12.49 22.61
N ASP A 33 9.56 -13.09 23.74
CA ASP A 33 8.61 -13.39 24.80
C ASP A 33 8.04 -12.08 25.35
N ASN A 34 6.76 -11.88 25.10
CA ASN A 34 6.01 -10.80 25.67
C ASN A 34 5.73 -11.10 27.14
N GLY A 35 6.10 -10.17 28.03
CA GLY A 35 5.76 -10.28 29.44
C GLY A 35 4.24 -10.39 29.64
N PRO A 36 3.76 -10.92 30.78
CA PRO A 36 2.34 -11.19 31.01
C PRO A 36 1.42 -9.95 30.95
N ALA A 37 1.99 -8.74 30.95
CA ALA A 37 1.27 -7.48 30.82
C ALA A 37 1.19 -6.95 29.37
N ASP A 38 1.92 -7.53 28.42
CA ASP A 38 1.90 -7.09 27.03
C ASP A 38 0.73 -7.74 26.27
N THR A 39 -0.21 -6.89 25.89
CA THR A 39 -1.44 -7.27 25.20
C THR A 39 -1.28 -7.26 23.68
N VAL A 40 -0.10 -6.88 23.15
CA VAL A 40 0.15 -6.72 21.73
C VAL A 40 1.01 -7.84 21.15
N SER A 41 0.46 -8.58 20.17
CA SER A 41 1.24 -9.54 19.38
C SER A 41 1.20 -9.17 17.90
N PRO A 42 2.30 -8.60 17.36
CA PRO A 42 2.40 -8.25 15.94
C PRO A 42 2.25 -9.42 14.97
N LEU A 43 2.41 -10.66 15.44
CA LEU A 43 2.24 -11.88 14.62
C LEU A 43 0.77 -12.24 14.37
N ILE A 44 -0.16 -11.82 15.24
CA ILE A 44 -1.60 -12.11 15.09
C ILE A 44 -2.16 -11.61 13.74
N PRO A 45 -2.03 -10.32 13.36
CA PRO A 45 -2.57 -9.84 12.08
C PRO A 45 -1.93 -10.54 10.88
N ILE A 46 -0.64 -10.88 10.96
CA ILE A 46 0.06 -11.59 9.89
C ILE A 46 -0.47 -13.02 9.73
N GLY A 47 -0.63 -13.75 10.83
CA GLY A 47 -1.16 -15.12 10.81
C GLY A 47 -2.60 -15.18 10.33
N ASN A 48 -3.43 -14.20 10.73
CA ASN A 48 -4.80 -14.06 10.25
C ASN A 48 -4.85 -13.77 8.75
N LEU A 49 -3.94 -12.94 8.22
CA LEU A 49 -3.83 -12.74 6.78
C LEU A 49 -3.47 -14.05 6.08
N LEU A 50 -2.41 -14.75 6.51
CA LEU A 50 -1.99 -16.03 5.91
C LEU A 50 -3.11 -17.07 5.89
N SER A 51 -3.91 -17.12 6.95
CA SER A 51 -5.07 -18.03 7.07
C SER A 51 -6.22 -17.64 6.13
N ALA A 52 -6.34 -16.35 5.80
CA ALA A 52 -7.35 -15.82 4.88
C ALA A 52 -6.92 -15.87 3.39
N LEU A 53 -5.68 -16.26 3.09
CA LEU A 53 -5.19 -16.38 1.71
C LEU A 53 -5.63 -17.73 1.08
N PRO A 54 -6.13 -17.70 -0.17
CA PRO A 54 -6.41 -18.90 -0.96
C PRO A 54 -5.20 -19.81 -1.17
N ALA A 55 -5.47 -21.10 -1.38
CA ALA A 55 -4.45 -22.13 -1.57
C ALA A 55 -3.57 -21.96 -2.83
N ASP A 56 -4.01 -21.16 -3.80
CA ASP A 56 -3.29 -20.87 -5.03
C ASP A 56 -2.52 -19.53 -5.00
N ILE A 57 -2.34 -18.97 -3.78
CA ILE A 57 -1.37 -17.91 -3.49
C ILE A 57 -0.18 -18.56 -2.76
N ALA A 58 1.05 -18.26 -3.18
CA ALA A 58 2.24 -18.60 -2.41
C ALA A 58 2.70 -17.43 -1.53
N ALA A 59 3.06 -17.70 -0.29
CA ALA A 59 3.57 -16.74 0.67
C ALA A 59 5.07 -16.97 0.97
N ALA A 60 5.89 -15.95 0.75
CA ALA A 60 7.32 -15.96 1.07
C ALA A 60 7.59 -15.06 2.29
N ILE A 61 8.17 -15.60 3.35
CA ILE A 61 8.35 -14.87 4.62
C ILE A 61 9.83 -14.77 4.93
N VAL A 62 10.39 -13.57 4.81
CA VAL A 62 11.77 -13.29 5.20
C VAL A 62 11.86 -13.15 6.71
N VAL A 63 12.80 -13.87 7.33
CA VAL A 63 12.99 -13.87 8.78
C VAL A 63 14.47 -13.79 9.13
N ASP A 64 14.75 -13.31 10.34
CA ASP A 64 16.09 -13.38 10.91
C ASP A 64 16.46 -14.85 11.14
N ARG A 65 17.69 -15.23 10.78
CA ARG A 65 18.18 -16.61 10.93
C ARG A 65 18.04 -17.13 12.36
N ALA A 66 18.32 -16.26 13.34
CA ALA A 66 18.23 -16.59 14.76
C ALA A 66 16.80 -16.96 15.20
N CYS A 67 15.77 -16.46 14.51
CA CYS A 67 14.37 -16.70 14.84
C CYS A 67 13.72 -17.80 13.99
N LEU A 68 14.48 -18.49 13.14
CA LEU A 68 13.91 -19.47 12.20
C LEU A 68 13.09 -20.57 12.90
N ALA A 69 13.58 -21.10 14.03
CA ALA A 69 12.86 -22.13 14.77
C ALA A 69 11.54 -21.62 15.37
N LEU A 70 11.55 -20.40 15.94
CA LEU A 70 10.35 -19.76 16.49
C LEU A 70 9.35 -19.42 15.39
N ALA A 71 9.83 -18.89 14.26
CA ALA A 71 9.01 -18.61 13.08
C ALA A 71 8.38 -19.88 12.51
N ARG A 72 9.13 -21.00 12.47
CA ARG A 72 8.60 -22.31 12.05
C ARG A 72 7.50 -22.79 12.99
N SER A 73 7.77 -22.79 14.31
CA SER A 73 6.78 -23.21 15.30
C SER A 73 5.51 -22.35 15.27
N TRP A 74 5.66 -21.04 15.07
CA TRP A 74 4.53 -20.13 14.90
C TRP A 74 3.72 -20.48 13.65
N LEU A 75 4.39 -20.64 12.50
CA LEU A 75 3.75 -20.96 11.23
C LEU A 75 3.03 -22.31 11.26
N ASP A 76 3.64 -23.35 11.84
CA ASP A 76 3.07 -24.69 11.96
C ASP A 76 1.79 -24.70 12.83
N GLY A 77 1.64 -23.71 13.73
CA GLY A 77 0.45 -23.53 14.56
C GLY A 77 -0.71 -22.80 13.87
N LEU A 78 -0.52 -22.27 12.66
CA LEU A 78 -1.54 -21.51 11.95
C LEU A 78 -2.40 -22.40 11.02
N PRO A 79 -3.71 -22.14 10.91
CA PRO A 79 -4.59 -22.83 9.97
C PRO A 79 -4.43 -22.26 8.54
N THR A 80 -3.22 -22.37 7.98
CA THR A 80 -2.93 -21.84 6.64
C THR A 80 -3.36 -22.81 5.54
N HIS A 81 -3.92 -22.26 4.46
CA HIS A 81 -4.26 -23.01 3.25
C HIS A 81 -3.29 -22.73 2.10
N CYS A 82 -2.57 -21.60 2.18
CA CYS A 82 -1.63 -21.15 1.17
C CYS A 82 -0.23 -21.77 1.39
N PRO A 83 0.46 -22.24 0.33
CA PRO A 83 1.86 -22.63 0.43
C PRO A 83 2.70 -21.49 1.01
N THR A 84 3.35 -21.75 2.15
CA THR A 84 4.11 -20.74 2.87
C THR A 84 5.54 -21.20 3.11
N GLU A 85 6.51 -20.34 2.81
CA GLU A 85 7.92 -20.63 2.94
C GLU A 85 8.64 -19.58 3.81
N LEU A 86 9.56 -20.03 4.66
CA LEU A 86 10.41 -19.17 5.48
C LEU A 86 11.78 -19.03 4.81
N ILE A 87 12.22 -17.80 4.63
CA ILE A 87 13.49 -17.43 3.99
C ILE A 87 14.39 -16.81 5.07
N PRO A 88 15.31 -17.59 5.67
CA PRO A 88 16.21 -17.05 6.67
C PRO A 88 17.29 -16.18 6.02
N LEU A 89 17.50 -14.97 6.54
CA LEU A 89 18.61 -14.12 6.11
C LEU A 89 19.98 -14.81 6.32
N ALA A 90 20.96 -14.41 5.51
CA ALA A 90 22.34 -14.87 5.67
C ALA A 90 23.09 -14.03 6.72
N GLY A 91 24.17 -14.59 7.27
CA GLY A 91 25.08 -13.85 8.16
C GLY A 91 24.41 -13.23 9.40
N ASN A 92 24.79 -11.99 9.70
CA ASN A 92 24.29 -11.18 10.82
C ASN A 92 23.22 -10.16 10.38
N ASP A 93 22.66 -10.33 9.19
CA ASP A 93 21.61 -9.43 8.69
C ASP A 93 20.31 -9.64 9.48
N SER A 94 19.54 -8.55 9.59
CA SER A 94 18.26 -8.56 10.30
C SER A 94 17.18 -7.79 9.54
N VAL A 95 15.94 -8.23 9.69
CA VAL A 95 14.74 -7.53 9.25
C VAL A 95 14.50 -6.33 10.19
N SER A 96 14.71 -5.12 9.69
CA SER A 96 14.62 -3.91 10.51
C SER A 96 13.20 -3.52 10.93
N HIS A 97 12.19 -3.83 10.13
CA HIS A 97 10.77 -3.52 10.38
C HIS A 97 9.87 -4.41 9.50
N PRO A 98 8.56 -4.55 9.80
CA PRO A 98 7.68 -5.45 9.04
C PRO A 98 7.21 -4.88 7.69
N TRP A 99 7.45 -3.59 7.43
CA TRP A 99 6.92 -2.90 6.25
C TRP A 99 7.64 -3.24 4.95
N LEU A 100 7.45 -4.47 4.45
CA LEU A 100 8.13 -4.95 3.24
C LEU A 100 7.78 -4.11 2.01
N GLN A 101 6.58 -3.51 1.97
CA GLN A 101 6.15 -2.65 0.88
C GLN A 101 7.13 -1.51 0.61
N ASP A 102 7.79 -0.99 1.65
CA ASP A 102 8.73 0.13 1.57
C ASP A 102 10.17 -0.29 1.25
N MET A 103 10.50 -1.56 1.40
CA MET A 103 11.87 -2.03 1.24
C MET A 103 12.28 -2.20 -0.22
N LEU A 104 11.32 -2.49 -1.10
CA LEU A 104 11.59 -2.80 -2.49
C LEU A 104 10.41 -2.49 -3.43
N HIS A 105 10.71 -2.43 -4.72
CA HIS A 105 9.71 -2.48 -5.77
C HIS A 105 9.87 -3.75 -6.59
N VAL A 106 8.77 -4.18 -7.23
CA VAL A 106 8.80 -5.34 -8.11
C VAL A 106 8.27 -4.89 -9.47
N ARG A 107 9.01 -5.21 -10.52
CA ARG A 107 8.61 -5.06 -11.91
C ARG A 107 8.33 -6.42 -12.52
N ARG A 108 7.36 -6.44 -13.43
CA ARG A 108 7.02 -7.62 -14.22
C ARG A 108 7.85 -7.61 -15.50
N ASN A 109 8.55 -8.72 -15.74
CA ASN A 109 9.27 -8.97 -16.96
C ASN A 109 8.56 -10.09 -17.73
N ASP A 110 7.79 -9.72 -18.76
CA ASP A 110 7.10 -10.68 -19.63
C ASP A 110 7.89 -10.97 -20.91
N ARG A 111 9.22 -10.91 -20.86
CA ARG A 111 10.04 -11.31 -22.01
C ARG A 111 9.83 -12.81 -22.27
N ASP A 112 9.65 -13.15 -23.53
CA ASP A 112 9.63 -14.53 -24.04
C ASP A 112 8.51 -15.43 -23.49
N GLY A 113 7.41 -14.85 -23.00
CA GLY A 113 6.23 -15.59 -22.55
C GLY A 113 6.34 -16.19 -21.14
N TYR A 114 7.47 -15.98 -20.45
CA TYR A 114 7.66 -16.36 -19.05
C TYR A 114 7.65 -15.11 -18.17
N ALA A 115 6.60 -14.94 -17.37
CA ALA A 115 6.53 -13.86 -16.40
C ALA A 115 7.59 -14.06 -15.30
N SER A 116 8.64 -13.24 -15.32
CA SER A 116 9.67 -13.18 -14.28
C SER A 116 9.59 -11.85 -13.53
N ALA A 117 10.10 -11.83 -12.29
CA ALA A 117 10.14 -10.62 -11.48
C ALA A 117 11.53 -9.96 -11.56
N GLU A 118 11.57 -8.63 -11.61
CA GLU A 118 12.77 -7.82 -11.32
C GLU A 118 12.52 -7.01 -10.04
N PHE A 119 13.43 -7.16 -9.08
CA PHE A 119 13.38 -6.48 -7.79
C PHE A 119 14.20 -5.20 -7.88
N VAL A 120 13.54 -4.06 -7.72
CA VAL A 120 14.20 -2.75 -7.74
C VAL A 120 14.45 -2.30 -6.30
N LEU A 121 15.72 -2.17 -5.95
CA LEU A 121 16.20 -1.86 -4.59
C LEU A 121 16.90 -0.49 -4.58
N ALA A 122 16.73 0.27 -3.49
CA ALA A 122 17.45 1.53 -3.32
C ALA A 122 18.92 1.31 -2.92
N ALA A 123 19.21 0.19 -2.26
CA ALA A 123 20.55 -0.22 -1.82
C ALA A 123 20.59 -1.75 -1.69
N GLU A 124 21.78 -2.32 -1.47
CA GLU A 124 22.02 -3.73 -1.16
C GLU A 124 21.50 -4.09 0.24
N LYS A 125 20.18 -4.04 0.43
CA LYS A 125 19.53 -4.46 1.66
C LYS A 125 19.24 -5.96 1.60
N ALA A 126 19.73 -6.69 2.62
CA ALA A 126 19.64 -8.15 2.72
C ALA A 126 18.25 -8.71 2.44
N VAL A 127 17.19 -8.10 2.99
CA VAL A 127 15.79 -8.55 2.79
C VAL A 127 15.42 -8.62 1.31
N GLY A 128 15.73 -7.57 0.54
CA GLY A 128 15.39 -7.52 -0.88
C GLY A 128 16.23 -8.47 -1.72
N VAL A 129 17.51 -8.59 -1.39
CA VAL A 129 18.46 -9.48 -2.10
C VAL A 129 18.11 -10.94 -1.85
N SER A 130 17.98 -11.37 -0.59
CA SER A 130 17.66 -12.76 -0.24
C SER A 130 16.30 -13.19 -0.78
N LEU A 131 15.30 -12.29 -0.77
CA LEU A 131 13.99 -12.59 -1.35
C LEU A 131 14.06 -12.75 -2.88
N ALA A 132 14.86 -11.91 -3.56
CA ALA A 132 15.05 -12.02 -5.01
C ALA A 132 15.79 -13.31 -5.38
N GLU A 133 16.87 -13.64 -4.69
CA GLU A 133 17.63 -14.88 -4.87
C GLU A 133 16.75 -16.12 -4.67
N HIS A 134 15.96 -16.14 -3.59
CA HIS A 134 15.05 -17.23 -3.29
C HIS A 134 14.01 -17.45 -4.39
N LEU A 135 13.50 -16.37 -4.96
CA LEU A 135 12.47 -16.40 -6.00
C LEU A 135 13.04 -16.49 -7.42
N GLY A 136 14.37 -16.59 -7.58
CA GLY A 136 15.03 -16.58 -8.88
C GLY A 136 14.81 -15.29 -9.67
N ALA A 137 14.56 -14.18 -8.98
CA ALA A 137 14.29 -12.88 -9.57
C ALA A 137 15.58 -12.09 -9.81
N ALA A 138 15.61 -11.29 -10.88
CA ALA A 138 16.71 -10.36 -11.11
C ALA A 138 16.67 -9.21 -10.10
N THR A 139 17.83 -8.67 -9.71
CA THR A 139 17.92 -7.47 -8.89
C THR A 139 18.41 -6.28 -9.71
N ARG A 140 17.87 -5.11 -9.44
CA ARG A 140 18.29 -3.84 -10.03
C ARG A 140 18.36 -2.76 -8.97
N TYR A 141 19.46 -2.01 -8.94
CA TYR A 141 19.60 -0.88 -8.05
C TYR A 141 19.13 0.41 -8.71
N SER A 142 18.41 1.22 -7.95
CA SER A 142 17.85 2.51 -8.37
C SER A 142 18.30 3.60 -7.43
N ASP A 143 18.74 4.74 -7.98
CA ASP A 143 19.04 5.95 -7.22
C ASP A 143 17.77 6.71 -6.78
N VAL A 144 16.60 6.26 -7.23
CA VAL A 144 15.30 6.82 -6.85
C VAL A 144 14.82 6.20 -5.54
N ALA A 145 15.12 6.86 -4.43
CA ALA A 145 14.61 6.49 -3.11
C ALA A 145 13.11 6.77 -2.95
N LEU A 146 12.26 5.83 -3.36
CA LEU A 146 10.80 5.93 -3.24
C LEU A 146 10.28 4.81 -2.34
N ALA A 147 9.60 5.16 -1.24
CA ALA A 147 8.91 4.16 -0.42
C ALA A 147 7.71 3.59 -1.20
N GLY A 148 7.51 2.27 -1.18
CA GLY A 148 6.38 1.64 -1.86
C GLY A 148 5.02 1.96 -1.22
N GLY A 149 4.99 2.36 0.05
CA GLY A 149 3.81 2.89 0.73
C GLY A 149 3.45 4.29 0.24
N ASN A 150 4.46 5.11 -0.11
CA ASN A 150 4.25 6.44 -0.68
C ASN A 150 3.96 6.46 -2.19
N GLN A 151 3.54 5.32 -2.75
CA GLN A 151 3.01 5.24 -4.10
C GLN A 151 1.92 4.17 -4.19
N LEU A 152 0.98 4.38 -5.10
CA LEU A 152 0.02 3.38 -5.54
C LEU A 152 0.17 3.21 -7.05
N VAL A 153 0.17 1.96 -7.52
CA VAL A 153 0.33 1.59 -8.92
C VAL A 153 -1.03 1.11 -9.44
N GLY A 154 -1.69 1.95 -10.23
CA GLY A 154 -2.92 1.60 -10.94
C GLY A 154 -2.65 0.85 -12.26
N PRO A 155 -3.69 0.56 -13.04
CA PRO A 155 -3.55 -0.12 -14.33
C PRO A 155 -2.68 0.68 -15.31
N ASP A 156 -2.95 1.98 -15.42
CA ASP A 156 -2.38 2.91 -16.41
C ASP A 156 -1.82 4.20 -15.78
N PHE A 157 -1.85 4.31 -14.45
CA PHE A 157 -1.34 5.47 -13.70
C PHE A 157 -0.54 5.06 -12.47
N ARG A 158 0.23 6.00 -11.93
CA ARG A 158 0.81 5.93 -10.59
C ARG A 158 0.38 7.14 -9.79
N LEU A 159 -0.06 6.92 -8.56
CA LEU A 159 -0.33 7.99 -7.61
C LEU A 159 0.80 8.01 -6.59
N VAL A 160 1.59 9.08 -6.57
CA VAL A 160 2.77 9.21 -5.72
C VAL A 160 2.57 10.34 -4.73
N GLY A 161 3.00 10.13 -3.49
CA GLY A 161 2.93 11.16 -2.47
C GLY A 161 3.77 12.38 -2.86
N HIS A 162 3.21 13.58 -2.69
CA HIS A 162 3.84 14.81 -3.19
C HIS A 162 5.26 15.03 -2.66
N SER A 163 5.54 14.64 -1.41
CA SER A 163 6.88 14.81 -0.82
C SER A 163 7.95 14.01 -1.56
N SER A 164 7.59 12.88 -2.18
CA SER A 164 8.53 12.06 -2.96
C SER A 164 8.86 12.65 -4.34
N LEU A 165 8.14 13.68 -4.77
CA LEU A 165 8.19 14.27 -6.10
C LEU A 165 8.93 15.63 -6.13
N GLN A 166 9.24 16.17 -4.95
CA GLN A 166 9.99 17.42 -4.81
C GLN A 166 11.50 17.17 -4.85
N ASP A 167 12.27 18.13 -5.39
CA ASP A 167 13.72 18.13 -5.31
C ASP A 167 14.13 18.58 -3.89
N ASP A 168 15.15 17.96 -3.28
CA ASP A 168 15.60 18.23 -1.90
C ASP A 168 16.14 19.66 -1.67
N SER A 169 16.27 20.47 -2.72
CA SER A 169 16.80 21.83 -2.64
C SER A 169 15.70 22.85 -2.42
N GLY A 170 15.59 23.35 -1.18
CA GLY A 170 14.99 24.64 -0.91
C GLY A 170 15.66 25.74 -1.77
N ILE A 171 14.85 26.71 -2.17
CA ILE A 171 15.24 27.97 -2.83
C ILE A 171 15.46 27.88 -4.35
N GLY A 172 14.35 28.14 -5.06
CA GLY A 172 14.31 28.88 -6.32
C GLY A 172 14.53 28.07 -7.60
N ARG A 173 13.49 27.99 -8.46
CA ARG A 173 13.58 28.12 -9.92
C ARG A 173 12.21 27.98 -10.60
N ASN A 174 11.92 28.96 -11.45
CA ASN A 174 10.80 29.10 -12.40
C ASN A 174 10.04 27.82 -12.82
N ALA A 175 8.72 27.90 -12.66
CA ALA A 175 7.67 26.88 -12.88
C ALA A 175 7.39 26.48 -14.35
N ALA A 176 8.40 26.09 -15.13
CA ALA A 176 8.19 25.62 -16.51
C ALA A 176 8.82 24.26 -16.84
N ILE A 177 9.53 23.62 -15.90
CA ILE A 177 10.21 22.33 -16.15
C ILE A 177 9.84 21.36 -15.02
N PRO A 178 9.36 20.14 -15.34
CA PRO A 178 9.18 19.09 -14.35
C PRO A 178 10.40 18.91 -13.46
N SER A 179 10.18 18.79 -12.14
CA SER A 179 11.26 18.54 -11.18
C SER A 179 12.10 17.35 -11.64
N GLN A 180 13.41 17.40 -11.39
CA GLN A 180 14.29 16.30 -11.78
C GLN A 180 13.85 15.01 -11.08
N ARG A 181 13.39 15.14 -9.82
CA ARG A 181 12.81 14.05 -9.05
C ARG A 181 11.59 13.42 -9.72
N TRP A 182 10.64 14.22 -10.21
CA TRP A 182 9.45 13.72 -10.88
C TRP A 182 9.79 12.83 -12.08
N ARG A 183 10.68 13.32 -12.96
CA ARG A 183 11.12 12.58 -14.15
C ARG A 183 11.80 11.26 -13.79
N LYS A 184 12.63 11.27 -12.74
CA LYS A 184 13.27 10.05 -12.22
C LYS A 184 12.22 9.05 -11.72
N VAL A 185 11.20 9.52 -11.00
CA VAL A 185 10.09 8.68 -10.54
C VAL A 185 9.31 8.11 -11.72
N GLU A 186 8.94 8.91 -12.72
CA GLU A 186 8.23 8.45 -13.93
C GLU A 186 9.01 7.38 -14.70
N ALA A 187 10.33 7.57 -14.85
CA ALA A 187 11.22 6.63 -15.54
C ALA A 187 11.31 5.26 -14.86
N LEU A 188 10.80 5.09 -13.63
CA LEU A 188 10.76 3.78 -12.97
C LEU A 188 9.75 2.79 -13.58
N ASP A 189 8.75 3.26 -14.31
CA ASP A 189 7.59 2.45 -14.67
C ASP A 189 6.98 2.80 -16.05
N GLY A 190 7.09 4.06 -16.48
CA GLY A 190 6.52 4.54 -17.73
C GLY A 190 5.03 4.93 -17.66
N ARG A 191 4.27 4.52 -16.63
CA ARG A 191 2.91 5.07 -16.41
C ARG A 191 2.97 6.53 -16.00
N SER A 192 1.92 7.28 -16.37
CA SER A 192 1.74 8.66 -15.96
C SER A 192 1.71 8.77 -14.43
N VAL A 193 2.49 9.71 -13.89
CA VAL A 193 2.51 9.98 -12.46
C VAL A 193 1.52 11.10 -12.13
N PHE A 194 0.83 10.92 -11.02
CA PHE A 194 -0.08 11.86 -10.38
C PHE A 194 0.38 12.07 -8.95
N SER A 195 0.06 13.24 -8.39
CA SER A 195 0.54 13.63 -7.07
C SER A 195 -0.58 13.59 -6.03
N PHE A 196 -0.34 12.90 -4.92
CA PHE A 196 -1.20 12.92 -3.75
C PHE A 196 -0.74 13.99 -2.76
N GLY A 197 -1.62 14.95 -2.49
CA GLY A 197 -1.38 16.06 -1.58
C GLY A 197 -2.51 17.08 -1.65
N TYR A 198 -2.42 18.10 -0.82
CA TYR A 198 -3.39 19.19 -0.73
C TYR A 198 -2.70 20.55 -0.83
N ARG A 199 -3.41 21.54 -1.36
CA ARG A 199 -2.97 22.93 -1.29
C ARG A 199 -3.56 23.61 -0.05
N PRO A 200 -2.81 24.47 0.67
CA PRO A 200 -3.32 25.15 1.87
C PRO A 200 -4.61 25.94 1.62
N GLU A 201 -4.76 26.55 0.44
CA GLU A 201 -5.93 27.32 0.04
C GLU A 201 -7.21 26.48 -0.10
N ASP A 202 -7.09 25.17 -0.30
CA ASP A 202 -8.23 24.25 -0.38
C ASP A 202 -8.68 23.77 1.02
N LEU A 203 -7.97 24.15 2.10
CA LEU A 203 -8.27 23.70 3.46
C LEU A 203 -9.57 24.31 4.01
N GLY A 204 -10.66 23.57 3.91
CA GLY A 204 -12.00 24.00 4.34
C GLY A 204 -13.02 23.98 3.21
N THR A 205 -12.57 23.72 1.97
CA THR A 205 -13.45 23.41 0.85
C THR A 205 -13.92 21.96 0.97
N ILE A 206 -15.23 21.78 1.13
CA ILE A 206 -15.84 20.45 1.05
C ILE A 206 -15.97 20.10 -0.43
N PRO A 207 -15.70 18.86 -0.88
CA PRO A 207 -15.91 18.42 -2.26
C PRO A 207 -17.42 18.31 -2.57
N ALA A 208 -18.14 19.43 -2.53
CA ALA A 208 -19.52 19.50 -2.97
C ALA A 208 -19.52 19.60 -4.50
N SER A 209 -19.43 18.44 -5.17
CA SER A 209 -19.59 18.30 -6.62
C SER A 209 -18.80 19.33 -7.44
N LEU A 210 -17.48 19.15 -7.52
CA LEU A 210 -16.73 19.90 -8.52
C LEU A 210 -16.92 19.27 -9.89
N THR A 211 -17.32 20.10 -10.84
CA THR A 211 -17.32 19.78 -12.26
C THR A 211 -15.89 19.37 -12.67
N PRO A 212 -15.68 18.12 -13.08
CA PRO A 212 -14.36 17.67 -13.50
C PRO A 212 -13.90 18.47 -14.72
N SER A 213 -12.59 18.75 -14.80
CA SER A 213 -11.98 19.14 -16.08
C SER A 213 -12.26 18.03 -17.12
N ALA A 214 -12.63 18.40 -18.35
CA ALA A 214 -12.86 17.46 -19.44
C ALA A 214 -11.59 16.69 -19.84
N THR A 215 -10.42 17.18 -19.45
CA THR A 215 -9.12 16.55 -19.71
C THR A 215 -8.43 16.27 -18.36
N PRO A 216 -8.11 14.99 -18.05
CA PRO A 216 -7.26 14.66 -16.92
C PRO A 216 -5.92 15.35 -17.12
N ILE A 217 -5.54 16.20 -16.17
CA ILE A 217 -4.25 16.88 -16.22
C ILE A 217 -3.29 16.00 -15.40
N CYS A 218 -2.20 15.52 -16.00
CA CYS A 218 -1.12 14.77 -15.35
C CYS A 218 0.24 15.46 -15.54
N GLY A 219 1.24 15.11 -14.72
CA GLY A 219 2.59 15.65 -14.82
C GLY A 219 2.91 16.82 -13.88
N ALA A 220 4.20 17.18 -13.84
CA ALA A 220 4.75 18.12 -12.87
C ALA A 220 4.28 19.58 -13.05
N GLU A 221 3.76 19.97 -14.21
CA GLU A 221 3.24 21.33 -14.46
C GLU A 221 2.01 21.66 -13.59
N ILE A 222 1.37 20.64 -12.99
CA ILE A 222 0.19 20.77 -12.13
C ILE A 222 0.55 20.67 -10.65
N ALA A 223 1.72 20.09 -10.38
CA ALA A 223 2.27 19.98 -9.04
C ALA A 223 2.67 21.38 -8.57
N ASP A 224 1.73 22.04 -7.93
CA ASP A 224 1.92 23.35 -7.33
C ASP A 224 3.03 23.28 -6.29
N GLU A 225 3.99 24.22 -6.35
CA GLU A 225 5.08 24.33 -5.38
C GLU A 225 4.57 24.48 -3.93
N ARG A 226 3.29 24.88 -3.76
CA ARG A 226 2.65 25.02 -2.45
C ARG A 226 1.89 23.78 -1.98
N MET A 227 1.94 22.68 -2.71
CA MET A 227 1.25 21.47 -2.30
C MET A 227 1.98 20.78 -1.13
N HIS A 228 1.21 20.25 -0.19
CA HIS A 228 1.72 19.48 0.95
C HIS A 228 1.15 18.08 0.92
N GLN A 229 1.89 17.12 1.48
CA GLN A 229 1.39 15.76 1.63
C GLN A 229 0.56 15.59 2.91
N CYS A 230 -0.56 14.88 2.80
CA CYS A 230 -1.30 14.41 3.96
C CYS A 230 -0.69 13.10 4.47
N GLY A 231 -0.17 13.10 5.69
CA GLY A 231 0.48 11.94 6.30
C GLY A 231 1.81 11.54 5.65
N PHE A 232 2.30 10.36 6.02
CA PHE A 232 3.62 9.89 5.61
C PHE A 232 3.59 9.15 4.29
N HIS A 233 2.58 8.29 4.10
CA HIS A 233 2.42 7.45 2.91
C HIS A 233 1.01 7.56 2.33
N VAL A 234 0.91 7.53 1.00
CA VAL A 234 -0.37 7.55 0.26
C VAL A 234 -1.27 6.38 0.66
N ASP A 235 -0.71 5.19 0.84
CA ASP A 235 -1.45 3.96 1.13
C ASP A 235 -2.08 3.90 2.52
N GLN A 236 -1.81 4.89 3.38
CA GLN A 236 -2.50 5.07 4.65
C GLN A 236 -3.95 5.53 4.43
N PHE A 237 -4.19 6.27 3.35
CA PHE A 237 -5.44 7.01 3.15
C PHE A 237 -6.09 6.80 1.81
N VAL A 238 -5.42 6.18 0.84
CA VAL A 238 -5.96 5.96 -0.50
C VAL A 238 -5.83 4.50 -0.90
N SER A 239 -6.88 3.96 -1.50
CA SER A 239 -6.87 2.67 -2.18
C SER A 239 -7.14 2.86 -3.66
N VAL A 240 -6.34 2.21 -4.50
CA VAL A 240 -6.69 2.02 -5.92
C VAL A 240 -7.71 0.90 -5.99
N THR A 241 -8.83 1.09 -6.70
CA THR A 241 -9.88 0.06 -6.78
C THR A 241 -9.76 -0.84 -8.02
N GLY A 242 -9.05 -0.39 -9.07
CA GLY A 242 -9.07 -1.03 -10.39
C GLY A 242 -10.41 -0.92 -11.13
N LEU A 243 -11.33 -0.07 -10.63
CA LEU A 243 -12.62 0.26 -11.23
C LEU A 243 -12.59 1.67 -11.85
N LYS A 244 -13.61 1.97 -12.66
CA LYS A 244 -13.85 3.31 -13.20
C LYS A 244 -15.26 3.78 -12.84
N SER A 245 -15.44 5.08 -12.66
CA SER A 245 -16.73 5.74 -12.49
C SER A 245 -16.80 6.96 -13.41
N GLY A 246 -17.81 7.01 -14.28
CA GLY A 246 -17.91 8.04 -15.34
C GLY A 246 -16.66 8.10 -16.23
N GLY A 247 -16.08 6.93 -16.57
CA GLY A 247 -14.86 6.83 -17.39
C GLY A 247 -13.53 7.12 -16.66
N ARG A 248 -13.58 7.61 -15.42
CA ARG A 248 -12.40 7.98 -14.62
C ARG A 248 -11.99 6.87 -13.66
N PRO A 249 -10.69 6.64 -13.40
CA PRO A 249 -10.27 5.69 -12.38
C PRO A 249 -10.85 6.04 -11.01
N LEU A 250 -11.43 5.06 -10.33
CA LEU A 250 -12.06 5.23 -9.03
C LEU A 250 -11.03 4.97 -7.92
N LEU A 251 -10.85 5.95 -7.06
CA LEU A 251 -10.06 5.86 -5.84
C LEU A 251 -10.98 5.89 -4.62
N LEU A 252 -10.62 5.14 -3.60
CA LEU A 252 -11.25 5.21 -2.29
C LEU A 252 -10.34 6.03 -1.36
N VAL A 253 -10.85 7.12 -0.79
CA VAL A 253 -10.06 8.04 0.05
C VAL A 253 -10.65 8.12 1.45
N ALA A 254 -9.81 7.98 2.47
CA ALA A 254 -10.16 8.04 3.88
C ALA A 254 -10.92 9.32 4.26
N ASP A 255 -11.93 9.14 5.10
CA ASP A 255 -12.79 10.15 5.70
C ASP A 255 -12.75 10.00 7.24
N PRO A 256 -11.85 10.72 7.92
CA PRO A 256 -11.61 10.54 9.35
C PRO A 256 -12.78 11.00 10.22
N VAL A 257 -13.06 10.21 11.25
CA VAL A 257 -14.05 10.48 12.29
C VAL A 257 -13.38 10.32 13.65
N ALA A 258 -13.57 11.28 14.56
CA ALA A 258 -13.06 11.15 15.93
C ALA A 258 -13.78 10.00 16.65
N HIS A 259 -13.02 9.13 17.33
CA HIS A 259 -13.57 7.99 18.05
C HIS A 259 -12.80 7.73 19.35
N GLY A 260 -13.37 6.95 20.28
CA GLY A 260 -12.64 6.40 21.42
C GLY A 260 -12.04 7.44 22.37
N GLY A 261 -12.67 8.61 22.50
CA GLY A 261 -12.18 9.69 23.38
C GLY A 261 -11.02 10.52 22.82
N CYS A 262 -10.62 10.30 21.56
CA CYS A 262 -9.63 11.14 20.90
C CYS A 262 -10.11 12.58 20.71
N ASN A 263 -9.17 13.53 20.81
CA ASN A 263 -9.45 14.93 20.57
C ASN A 263 -10.02 15.13 19.15
N ALA A 264 -11.25 15.65 19.07
CA ALA A 264 -11.94 15.92 17.82
C ALA A 264 -11.13 16.81 16.86
N ARG A 265 -10.28 17.71 17.38
CA ARG A 265 -9.41 18.57 16.57
C ARG A 265 -8.47 17.77 15.68
N ALA A 266 -7.87 16.69 16.18
CA ALA A 266 -6.91 15.89 15.39
C ALA A 266 -7.61 15.20 14.21
N ALA A 267 -8.80 14.65 14.44
CA ALA A 267 -9.60 14.04 13.39
C ALA A 267 -10.09 15.08 12.37
N THR A 268 -10.56 16.24 12.85
CA THR A 268 -11.00 17.35 11.98
C THR A 268 -9.86 17.90 11.12
N ASP A 269 -8.67 18.09 11.69
CA ASP A 269 -7.52 18.57 10.94
C ASP A 269 -7.07 17.55 9.88
N LEU A 270 -7.09 16.24 10.21
CA LEU A 270 -6.81 15.19 9.24
C LEU A 270 -7.88 15.16 8.13
N LYS A 271 -9.16 15.28 8.50
CA LYS A 271 -10.28 15.32 7.56
C LYS A 271 -10.15 16.49 6.58
N ARG A 272 -9.85 17.70 7.06
CA ARG A 272 -9.65 18.89 6.20
C ARG A 272 -8.55 18.66 5.16
N LYS A 273 -7.43 18.06 5.57
CA LYS A 273 -6.31 17.74 4.66
C LYS A 273 -6.72 16.68 3.62
N LEU A 274 -7.47 15.66 4.01
CA LEU A 274 -7.91 14.60 3.10
C LEU A 274 -9.05 15.05 2.17
N ASP A 275 -9.91 15.94 2.61
CA ASP A 275 -10.94 16.57 1.77
C ASP A 275 -10.28 17.44 0.70
N ALA A 276 -9.29 18.26 1.08
CA ALA A 276 -8.48 19.05 0.14
C ALA A 276 -7.60 18.16 -0.79
N SER A 277 -7.11 17.02 -0.30
CA SER A 277 -6.38 16.06 -1.14
C SER A 277 -7.29 15.38 -2.15
N ALA A 278 -8.51 14.99 -1.74
CA ALA A 278 -9.52 14.44 -2.64
C ALA A 278 -9.92 15.44 -3.72
N LEU A 279 -10.05 16.72 -3.37
CA LEU A 279 -10.25 17.81 -4.31
C LEU A 279 -9.13 17.87 -5.37
N SER A 280 -7.86 17.83 -4.94
CA SER A 280 -6.71 17.77 -5.86
C SER A 280 -6.78 16.54 -6.79
N LEU A 281 -7.16 15.37 -6.28
CA LEU A 281 -7.32 14.16 -7.10
C LEU A 281 -8.46 14.28 -8.12
N VAL A 282 -9.59 14.91 -7.77
CA VAL A 282 -10.68 15.16 -8.72
C VAL A 282 -10.22 16.06 -9.86
N ARG A 283 -9.45 17.12 -9.55
CA ARG A 283 -8.86 18.02 -10.57
C ARG A 283 -7.87 17.28 -11.49
N GLN A 284 -7.18 16.28 -10.95
CA GLN A 284 -6.28 15.39 -11.70
C GLN A 284 -7.03 14.30 -12.51
N GLY A 285 -8.36 14.26 -12.46
CA GLY A 285 -9.18 13.38 -13.31
C GLY A 285 -9.58 12.06 -12.65
N PHE A 286 -9.44 11.91 -11.34
CA PHE A 286 -9.94 10.73 -10.61
C PHE A 286 -11.41 10.87 -10.20
N ALA A 287 -12.11 9.75 -10.12
CA ALA A 287 -13.36 9.66 -9.38
C ALA A 287 -13.04 9.23 -7.93
N ILE A 288 -13.73 9.82 -6.95
CA ILE A 288 -13.45 9.60 -5.53
C ILE A 288 -14.70 9.08 -4.82
N GLU A 289 -14.56 7.97 -4.08
CA GLU A 289 -15.48 7.58 -3.00
C GLU A 289 -14.80 7.86 -1.65
N ARG A 290 -15.58 8.21 -0.63
CA ARG A 290 -15.11 8.46 0.74
C ARG A 290 -15.21 7.20 1.60
N ASN A 291 -14.21 6.98 2.45
CA ASN A 291 -14.11 5.79 3.31
C ASN A 291 -14.05 6.16 4.79
N PRO A 292 -15.10 5.93 5.60
CA PRO A 292 -15.09 6.33 7.00
C PRO A 292 -14.00 5.57 7.76
N ILE A 293 -13.10 6.30 8.41
CA ILE A 293 -12.07 5.72 9.28
C ILE A 293 -12.09 6.36 10.67
N PRO A 294 -11.98 5.58 11.76
CA PRO A 294 -11.88 6.11 13.09
C PRO A 294 -10.46 6.62 13.37
N VAL A 295 -10.37 7.75 14.06
CA VAL A 295 -9.17 8.19 14.78
C VAL A 295 -9.36 7.79 16.24
N SER A 296 -8.65 6.76 16.67
CA SER A 296 -8.85 6.03 17.93
C SER A 296 -7.51 5.86 18.67
N PRO A 297 -7.49 5.82 20.02
CA PRO A 297 -6.26 5.57 20.78
C PRO A 297 -5.73 4.16 20.48
N ALA A 298 -4.45 4.04 20.12
CA ALA A 298 -3.80 2.73 19.96
C ALA A 298 -3.76 1.96 21.30
N ILE A 299 -3.96 0.64 21.24
CA ILE A 299 -4.17 -0.22 22.43
C ILE A 299 -2.98 -0.29 23.40
N ASP A 300 -1.76 0.01 22.93
CA ASP A 300 -0.51 -0.03 23.69
C ASP A 300 0.02 1.35 24.09
N THR A 301 -0.12 2.34 23.21
CA THR A 301 0.49 3.67 23.38
C THR A 301 -0.51 4.76 23.75
N ASN A 302 -1.81 4.46 23.65
CA ASN A 302 -2.91 5.41 23.81
C ASN A 302 -2.83 6.63 22.84
N LYS A 303 -1.95 6.58 21.84
CA LYS A 303 -1.80 7.64 20.85
C LYS A 303 -3.00 7.59 19.89
N CYS A 304 -3.66 8.73 19.73
CA CYS A 304 -4.73 8.89 18.76
C CYS A 304 -4.19 8.81 17.34
N LEU A 305 -4.54 7.73 16.64
CA LEU A 305 -4.08 7.43 15.28
C LEU A 305 -5.26 7.00 14.41
N PRO A 306 -5.23 7.28 13.09
CA PRO A 306 -6.21 6.75 12.16
C PRO A 306 -6.09 5.22 12.05
N ARG A 307 -7.21 4.52 11.90
CA ARG A 307 -7.21 3.10 11.52
C ARG A 307 -7.25 2.96 10.01
N LEU A 308 -6.27 2.26 9.46
CA LEU A 308 -5.91 2.33 8.05
C LEU A 308 -6.75 1.36 7.20
N TYR A 309 -8.06 1.53 7.17
CA TYR A 309 -8.96 0.68 6.36
C TYR A 309 -8.72 0.76 4.84
N ASN A 310 -8.05 1.83 4.37
CA ASN A 310 -7.66 1.98 2.98
C ASN A 310 -6.45 1.12 2.59
N ASN A 311 -5.74 0.56 3.57
CA ASN A 311 -4.52 -0.22 3.36
C ASN A 311 -4.90 -1.67 3.03
N VAL A 312 -5.44 -1.89 1.83
CA VAL A 312 -6.04 -3.15 1.39
C VAL A 312 -5.16 -3.89 0.39
N LEU A 313 -5.44 -5.19 0.23
CA LEU A 313 -5.00 -5.99 -0.92
C LEU A 313 -6.22 -6.35 -1.74
N LEU A 314 -6.13 -6.31 -3.07
CA LEU A 314 -7.26 -6.68 -3.90
C LEU A 314 -6.88 -7.35 -5.21
N GLU A 315 -7.88 -8.03 -5.75
CA GLU A 315 -7.94 -8.60 -7.07
C GLU A 315 -9.17 -8.03 -7.75
N ASN A 316 -9.12 -7.88 -9.05
CA ASN A 316 -10.29 -7.55 -9.83
C ASN A 316 -10.74 -8.70 -10.75
N VAL A 317 -9.94 -9.76 -10.86
CA VAL A 317 -10.33 -10.99 -11.52
C VAL A 317 -10.94 -11.95 -10.49
N THR A 318 -12.01 -12.64 -10.87
CA THR A 318 -12.68 -13.62 -10.02
C THR A 318 -11.91 -14.94 -10.03
N ARG A 319 -11.59 -15.48 -8.84
CA ARG A 319 -10.99 -16.80 -8.69
C ARG A 319 -11.95 -17.91 -9.11
N SER A 320 -11.43 -19.05 -9.56
CA SER A 320 -12.25 -20.21 -9.91
C SER A 320 -13.13 -20.64 -8.72
N GLY A 321 -14.40 -20.92 -8.99
CA GLY A 321 -15.40 -21.27 -7.97
C GLY A 321 -15.94 -20.10 -7.13
N GLN A 322 -15.41 -18.88 -7.31
CA GLN A 322 -15.90 -17.68 -6.64
C GLN A 322 -16.86 -16.90 -7.54
N LYS A 323 -17.74 -16.12 -6.93
CA LYS A 323 -18.72 -15.28 -7.67
C LYS A 323 -18.25 -13.84 -7.87
N ARG A 324 -17.37 -13.36 -7.01
CA ARG A 324 -16.89 -11.97 -6.97
C ARG A 324 -15.37 -11.97 -6.76
N PRO A 325 -14.65 -10.96 -7.29
CA PRO A 325 -13.24 -10.80 -7.03
C PRO A 325 -13.00 -10.43 -5.55
N PHE A 326 -11.82 -10.72 -5.03
CA PHE A 326 -11.53 -10.58 -3.60
C PHE A 326 -10.91 -9.22 -3.26
N VAL A 327 -11.23 -8.72 -2.07
CA VAL A 327 -10.49 -7.66 -1.39
C VAL A 327 -10.30 -8.03 0.07
N TRP A 328 -9.06 -8.00 0.55
CA TRP A 328 -8.71 -8.18 1.94
C TRP A 328 -8.59 -6.82 2.61
N ILE A 329 -9.36 -6.63 3.68
CA ILE A 329 -9.52 -5.36 4.39
C ILE A 329 -9.01 -5.54 5.82
N PRO A 330 -8.17 -4.63 6.34
CA PRO A 330 -7.73 -4.76 7.72
C PRO A 330 -8.91 -4.44 8.65
N HIS A 331 -9.14 -5.31 9.63
CA HIS A 331 -10.15 -5.15 10.67
C HIS A 331 -9.50 -4.80 12.00
N PHE A 332 -10.17 -3.92 12.73
CA PHE A 332 -9.71 -3.37 14.02
C PHE A 332 -10.73 -3.59 15.14
N GLY A 333 -11.92 -4.13 14.84
CA GLY A 333 -12.97 -4.42 15.81
C GLY A 333 -12.71 -5.64 16.71
N ASP A 334 -11.49 -6.16 16.77
CA ASP A 334 -11.13 -7.36 17.52
C ASP A 334 -10.72 -7.05 18.97
N ARG A 335 -9.99 -5.95 19.17
CA ARG A 335 -9.51 -5.46 20.47
C ARG A 335 -10.01 -4.06 20.79
N GLU A 336 -10.56 -3.38 19.80
CA GLU A 336 -11.12 -2.04 19.90
C GLU A 336 -12.61 -2.10 19.56
N ALA A 337 -13.42 -1.19 20.11
CA ALA A 337 -14.85 -1.09 19.81
C ALA A 337 -15.08 -0.44 18.43
N LEU A 338 -14.68 -1.14 17.36
CA LEU A 338 -14.63 -0.64 15.98
C LEU A 338 -15.34 -1.56 14.97
N GLU A 339 -16.14 -2.51 15.44
CA GLU A 339 -16.87 -3.49 14.63
C GLU A 339 -17.83 -2.81 13.62
N GLU A 340 -18.39 -1.66 13.99
CA GLU A 340 -19.21 -0.86 13.07
C GLU A 340 -18.37 -0.32 11.90
N PHE A 341 -17.16 0.16 12.16
CA PHE A 341 -16.25 0.61 11.10
C PHE A 341 -15.81 -0.55 10.22
N ASP A 342 -15.52 -1.72 10.79
CA ASP A 342 -15.25 -2.94 10.03
C ASP A 342 -16.42 -3.26 9.06
N ALA A 343 -17.66 -3.22 9.57
CA ALA A 343 -18.86 -3.48 8.77
C ALA A 343 -19.10 -2.43 7.68
N MET A 344 -18.95 -1.14 8.00
CA MET A 344 -19.08 -0.03 7.05
C MET A 344 -18.09 -0.14 5.90
N ASN A 345 -16.82 -0.42 6.21
CA ASN A 345 -15.75 -0.55 5.24
C ASN A 345 -15.98 -1.76 4.32
N ARG A 346 -16.38 -2.92 4.87
CA ARG A 346 -16.78 -4.08 4.05
C ARG A 346 -17.93 -3.75 3.11
N LYS A 347 -18.97 -3.05 3.59
CA LYS A 347 -20.13 -2.68 2.79
C LYS A 347 -19.77 -1.79 1.60
N ILE A 348 -18.74 -0.93 1.70
CA ILE A 348 -18.26 -0.13 0.56
C ILE A 348 -17.73 -1.03 -0.55
N TRP A 349 -16.85 -1.97 -0.20
CA TRP A 349 -16.28 -2.90 -1.16
C TRP A 349 -17.30 -3.90 -1.73
N ASP A 350 -18.28 -4.33 -0.92
CA ASP A 350 -19.41 -5.13 -1.41
C ASP A 350 -20.23 -4.37 -2.46
N ARG A 351 -20.49 -3.07 -2.26
CA ARG A 351 -21.18 -2.23 -3.26
C ARG A 351 -20.38 -2.07 -4.56
N PHE A 352 -19.05 -2.09 -4.47
CA PHE A 352 -18.17 -2.10 -5.63
C PHE A 352 -18.11 -3.48 -6.33
N GLY A 353 -18.81 -4.49 -5.81
CA GLY A 353 -18.91 -5.81 -6.43
C GLY A 353 -17.80 -6.78 -6.02
N PHE A 354 -16.99 -6.44 -5.01
CA PHE A 354 -15.99 -7.36 -4.46
C PHE A 354 -16.60 -8.23 -3.37
N GLN A 355 -15.98 -9.38 -3.12
CA GLN A 355 -16.14 -10.11 -1.87
C GLN A 355 -15.16 -9.55 -0.84
N ALA A 356 -15.70 -8.81 0.13
CA ALA A 356 -14.94 -8.18 1.19
C ALA A 356 -14.56 -9.19 2.30
N ILE A 357 -13.28 -9.57 2.33
CA ILE A 357 -12.67 -10.45 3.32
C ILE A 357 -12.04 -9.59 4.42
N GLY A 358 -12.65 -9.61 5.61
CA GLY A 358 -12.10 -8.94 6.77
C GLY A 358 -10.96 -9.74 7.40
N VAL A 359 -9.81 -9.11 7.61
CA VAL A 359 -8.65 -9.73 8.28
C VAL A 359 -8.50 -9.08 9.65
N ALA A 360 -8.85 -9.78 10.72
CA ALA A 360 -8.75 -9.27 12.09
C ALA A 360 -7.29 -9.21 12.60
N GLY A 361 -7.07 -8.52 13.72
CA GLY A 361 -5.76 -8.46 14.38
C GLY A 361 -5.01 -7.14 14.20
N TRP A 362 -5.45 -6.23 13.33
CA TRP A 362 -4.65 -5.05 12.98
C TRP A 362 -4.55 -4.01 14.08
N SER A 363 -5.40 -4.11 15.11
CA SER A 363 -5.27 -3.35 16.36
C SER A 363 -3.90 -3.53 17.01
N HIS A 364 -3.29 -4.72 16.87
CA HIS A 364 -1.93 -5.03 17.36
C HIS A 364 -0.81 -4.25 16.65
N LEU A 365 -1.08 -3.63 15.51
CA LEU A 365 -0.12 -2.80 14.77
C LEU A 365 -0.55 -1.33 14.69
N SER A 366 -1.64 -0.94 15.36
CA SER A 366 -2.23 0.40 15.30
C SER A 366 -1.25 1.52 15.69
N SER A 367 -0.44 1.34 16.74
CA SER A 367 0.59 2.30 17.17
C SER A 367 1.73 2.49 16.17
N ARG A 368 1.96 1.48 15.33
CA ARG A 368 3.02 1.47 14.32
C ARG A 368 2.53 2.04 12.98
N ASN A 369 1.24 2.39 12.89
CA ASN A 369 0.63 3.15 11.80
C ASN A 369 0.83 2.52 10.40
N GLY A 370 0.67 1.19 10.32
CA GLY A 370 0.68 0.41 9.09
C GLY A 370 -0.29 -0.77 9.17
N ALA A 371 -0.72 -1.29 8.02
CA ALA A 371 -1.67 -2.41 7.95
C ALA A 371 -1.33 -3.41 6.81
N LEU A 372 -2.33 -4.06 6.19
CA LEU A 372 -2.14 -5.18 5.24
C LEU A 372 -1.15 -4.86 4.12
N ARG A 373 -1.39 -3.78 3.39
CA ARG A 373 -0.55 -3.39 2.25
C ARG A 373 0.84 -2.96 2.71
N CYS A 374 0.97 -2.24 3.83
CA CYS A 374 2.28 -1.85 4.33
C CYS A 374 3.15 -3.08 4.68
N ALA A 375 2.55 -4.09 5.32
CA ALA A 375 3.24 -5.28 5.80
C ALA A 375 3.59 -6.29 4.70
N THR A 376 3.08 -6.10 3.49
CA THR A 376 3.18 -7.10 2.42
C THR A 376 3.79 -6.52 1.16
N LYS A 377 4.30 -7.41 0.30
CA LYS A 377 4.64 -7.07 -1.08
C LYS A 377 4.05 -8.07 -2.04
N ILE A 378 3.24 -7.62 -3.00
CA ILE A 378 2.83 -8.48 -4.11
C ILE A 378 4.01 -8.62 -5.06
N ILE A 379 4.46 -9.86 -5.23
CA ILE A 379 5.59 -10.20 -6.11
C ILE A 379 5.09 -10.45 -7.53
N ASN A 380 3.97 -11.16 -7.66
CA ASN A 380 3.45 -11.57 -8.95
C ASN A 380 1.92 -11.59 -8.95
N ARG A 381 1.35 -11.20 -10.09
CA ARG A 381 -0.06 -11.34 -10.44
C ARG A 381 -0.21 -12.06 -11.78
N GLY A 382 -1.25 -12.88 -11.88
CA GLY A 382 -1.72 -13.38 -13.17
C GLY A 382 -2.22 -12.25 -14.09
N PRO A 383 -2.59 -12.58 -15.33
CA PRO A 383 -3.14 -11.60 -16.26
C PRO A 383 -4.43 -10.97 -15.70
N ASP A 384 -4.63 -9.68 -15.96
CA ASP A 384 -5.94 -9.04 -15.75
C ASP A 384 -6.80 -9.33 -16.97
N THR A 385 -7.67 -10.35 -16.88
CA THR A 385 -8.51 -10.80 -18.00
C THR A 385 -9.71 -9.90 -18.25
N ARG A 386 -9.80 -8.75 -17.59
CA ARG A 386 -10.82 -7.72 -17.88
C ARG A 386 -10.37 -6.71 -18.94
N LEU A 387 -9.07 -6.67 -19.22
CA LEU A 387 -8.44 -5.74 -20.17
C LEU A 387 -8.35 -6.35 -21.56
#